data_AF-A0A7K4A1H9-F1
#
_entry.id   AF-A0A7K4A1H9-F1
#
_cell.length_a   1.000
_cell.length_b   1.000
_cell.length_c   1.000
_cell.angle_alpha   90.00
_cell.angle_beta   90.00
_cell.angle_gamma   90.00
#
_symmetry.space_group_name_H-M   'P 1'
#
loop_
_entity.id
_entity.type
_entity.pdbx_description
1 polymer ?
#
loop_
_entity_poly.entity_id
_entity_poly.type
_entity_poly.pdbx_seq_one_letter_code
_entity_poly.pdbx_strand_id
1 'polypeptide(L)' 'MKDIVATRKMENGVAVYYPEGNDTKLESFNYSELIDLKINALDLLENPKAYQVDPQNHRIVMKK' A
#
# COMPACT_ATOMS: atom_id res chain seq x y z
N MET A 1 -9.98 6.18 -0.47
CA MET A 1 -9.58 4.81 -0.07
C MET A 1 -9.88 3.82 -1.18
N LYS A 2 -8.90 3.02 -1.56
CA LYS A 2 -8.98 1.96 -2.57
C LYS A 2 -8.40 0.68 -1.98
N ASP A 3 -8.99 -0.46 -2.31
CA ASP A 3 -8.50 -1.75 -1.82
C ASP A 3 -7.16 -2.09 -2.46
N ILE A 4 -6.18 -2.46 -1.63
CA ILE A 4 -4.92 -2.99 -2.14
C ILE A 4 -5.16 -4.43 -2.58
N VAL A 5 -4.88 -4.73 -3.84
CA VAL A 5 -5.06 -6.06 -4.44
C VAL A 5 -3.77 -6.86 -4.49
N ALA A 6 -2.62 -6.17 -4.54
CA ALA A 6 -1.30 -6.79 -4.50
C ALA A 6 -0.27 -5.80 -3.95
N THR A 7 0.85 -6.32 -3.46
CA THR A 7 2.02 -5.53 -3.04
C THR A 7 3.28 -6.16 -3.60
N ARG A 8 4.32 -5.33 -3.76
CA ARG A 8 5.63 -5.76 -4.24
C ARG A 8 6.72 -5.08 -3.44
N LYS A 9 7.67 -5.88 -2.96
CA LYS A 9 8.88 -5.37 -2.32
C LYS A 9 9.75 -4.65 -3.35
N MET A 10 10.21 -3.46 -2.99
CA MET A 10 11.15 -2.64 -3.74
C MET A 10 12.45 -2.50 -2.94
N GLU A 11 13.52 -2.01 -3.58
CA GLU A 11 14.82 -1.81 -2.92
C GLU A 11 14.70 -0.90 -1.69
N ASN A 12 13.94 0.19 -1.81
CA ASN A 12 13.80 1.22 -0.79
C ASN A 12 12.39 1.32 -0.19
N GLY A 13 11.52 0.32 -0.40
CA GLY A 13 10.15 0.39 0.08
C GLY A 13 9.22 -0.71 -0.42
N VAL A 14 7.93 -0.39 -0.50
CA VAL A 14 6.87 -1.28 -0.96
C VAL A 14 6.00 -0.55 -1.99
N ALA A 15 5.77 -1.20 -3.14
CA ALA A 15 4.76 -0.77 -4.09
C ALA A 15 3.44 -1.48 -3.77
N VAL A 16 2.34 -0.72 -3.72
CA VAL A 16 0.99 -1.22 -3.54
C VAL A 16 0.21 -1.07 -4.84
N TYR A 17 -0.60 -2.05 -5.19
CA TYR A 17 -1.43 -2.06 -6.39
C TYR A 17 -2.90 -2.00 -6.01
N TYR A 18 -3.66 -1.15 -6.70
CA TYR A 18 -5.08 -0.95 -6.45
C TYR A 18 -5.87 -0.76 -7.74
N PRO A 19 -7.15 -1.20 -7.79
CA PRO A 19 -7.98 -1.06 -8.97
C PRO A 19 -8.49 0.38 -9.12
N GLU A 20 -8.40 0.90 -10.33
CA GLU A 20 -8.93 2.20 -10.73
C GLU A 20 -9.63 2.09 -12.09
N GLY A 21 -10.96 2.01 -12.07
CA GLY A 21 -11.74 1.73 -13.28
C GLY A 21 -11.44 0.33 -13.81
N ASN A 22 -11.01 0.23 -15.07
CA ASN A 22 -10.60 -1.02 -15.71
C ASN A 22 -9.09 -1.30 -15.58
N ASP A 23 -8.33 -0.37 -14.99
CA ASP A 23 -6.89 -0.48 -14.85
C ASP A 23 -6.46 -0.78 -13.41
N THR A 24 -5.24 -1.30 -13.27
CA THR A 24 -4.58 -1.38 -11.96
C THR A 24 -3.51 -0.29 -11.90
N LYS A 25 -3.65 0.59 -10.91
CA LYS A 25 -2.64 1.60 -10.59
C LYS A 25 -1.71 1.07 -9.51
N LEU A 26 -0.53 1.67 -9.44
CA LEU A 26 0.43 1.41 -8.38
C LEU A 26 0.74 2.71 -7.66
N GLU A 27 0.99 2.60 -6.36
CA GLU A 27 1.53 3.65 -5.52
C GLU A 27 2.73 3.10 -4.77
N SER A 28 3.80 3.88 -4.64
CA SER A 28 5.03 3.42 -3.98
C SER A 28 5.28 4.17 -2.69
N PHE A 29 5.55 3.43 -1.63
CA PHE A 29 5.89 3.97 -0.32
C PHE A 29 7.31 3.54 0.04
N ASN A 30 8.12 4.48 0.51
CA ASN A 30 9.42 4.17 1.08
C ASN A 30 9.29 3.67 2.53
N TYR A 31 10.35 3.06 3.08
CA TYR A 31 10.28 2.52 4.44
C TYR A 31 10.06 3.60 5.52
N SER A 32 10.59 4.81 5.34
CA SER A 32 10.37 5.91 6.29
C SER A 32 8.91 6.33 6.32
N GLU A 33 8.26 6.44 5.16
CA GLU A 33 6.83 6.73 5.05
C GLU A 33 5.98 5.66 5.73
N LEU A 34 6.30 4.38 5.53
CA LEU A 34 5.60 3.29 6.19
C LEU A 34 5.75 3.36 7.72
N ILE A 35 6.94 3.71 8.22
CA ILE A 35 7.19 3.92 9.65
C ILE A 35 6.37 5.08 10.21
N ASP A 36 6.35 6.23 9.51
CA ASP A 36 5.58 7.40 9.92
C ASP A 36 4.07 7.13 9.93
N LEU A 37 3.61 6.33 8.97
CA LEU A 37 2.22 5.85 8.89
C LEU A 37 1.91 4.72 9.88
N LYS A 38 2.91 4.23 10.63
CA LYS A 38 2.81 3.09 11.56
C LYS A 38 2.32 1.80 10.88
N ILE A 39 2.71 1.61 9.62
CA ILE A 39 2.40 0.43 8.83
C ILE A 39 3.57 -0.54 8.87
N ASN A 40 3.27 -1.80 9.20
CA ASN A 40 4.28 -2.85 9.13
C ASN A 40 4.48 -3.27 7.68
N ALA A 41 5.66 -3.02 7.13
CA ALA A 41 5.97 -3.34 5.74
C ALA A 41 5.90 -4.85 5.43
N LEU A 42 6.29 -5.71 6.39
CA LEU A 42 6.19 -7.16 6.23
C LEU A 42 4.74 -7.61 6.18
N ASP A 43 3.91 -7.13 7.11
CA ASP A 43 2.48 -7.48 7.12
C ASP A 43 1.75 -6.91 5.89
N LEU A 44 2.11 -5.73 5.41
CA LEU A 44 1.60 -5.18 4.16
C LEU A 44 1.99 -6.04 2.93
N LEU A 45 3.18 -6.64 2.94
CA LEU A 45 3.64 -7.54 1.88
C LEU A 45 2.94 -8.90 1.93
N GLU A 46 2.71 -9.45 3.13
CA GLU A 46 2.08 -10.76 3.31
C GLU A 46 0.56 -10.70 3.20
N ASN A 47 -0.06 -9.65 3.72
CA ASN A 47 -1.49 -9.46 3.85
C ASN A 47 -2.01 -8.19 3.15
N PRO A 48 -1.71 -7.96 1.85
CA PRO A 48 -2.07 -6.71 1.17
C PRO A 48 -3.57 -6.40 1.20
N LYS A 49 -4.42 -7.45 1.18
CA LYS A 49 -5.88 -7.31 1.19
C LYS A 49 -6.44 -6.77 2.50
N ALA A 50 -5.67 -6.85 3.59
CA ALA A 50 -6.00 -6.26 4.88
C ALA A 50 -5.82 -4.73 4.90
N TYR A 51 -5.29 -4.14 3.82
CA TYR A 51 -5.01 -2.71 3.74
C TYR A 51 -5.80 -2.02 2.61
N GLN A 52 -5.93 -0.71 2.76
CA GLN A 52 -6.42 0.21 1.73
C GLN A 52 -5.41 1.32 1.53
N VAL A 53 -5.27 1.77 0.29
CA VAL A 53 -4.46 2.93 -0.07
C VAL A 53 -5.34 4.15 -0.30
N ASP A 54 -4.88 5.29 0.16
CA ASP A 54 -5.39 6.61 -0.18
C ASP A 54 -4.40 7.28 -1.14
N PRO A 55 -4.57 7.12 -2.46
CA PRO A 55 -3.66 7.74 -3.43
C PRO A 55 -3.79 9.27 -3.45
N GLN A 56 -4.88 9.86 -2.95
CA GLN A 56 -5.03 11.33 -2.92
C GLN A 56 -4.19 11.97 -1.82
N ASN A 57 -4.10 11.31 -0.66
CA ASN A 57 -3.33 11.78 0.48
C ASN A 57 -1.98 11.07 0.62
N HIS A 58 -1.65 10.15 -0.27
CA HIS A 58 -0.49 9.28 -0.22
C HIS A 58 -0.38 8.57 1.15
N ARG A 59 -1.39 7.76 1.49
CA ARG A 59 -1.44 7.03 2.78
C ARG A 59 -1.89 5.59 2.62
N ILE A 60 -1.57 4.76 3.61
CA ILE A 60 -2.10 3.41 3.76
C ILE A 60 -2.85 3.34 5.08
N VAL A 61 -3.98 2.64 5.10
CA VAL A 61 -4.71 2.30 6.32
C VAL A 61 -5.00 0.81 6.36
N MET A 62 -5.07 0.26 7.57
CA MET A 62 -5.53 -1.11 7.78
C MET A 62 -7.07 -1.12 7.78
N LYS A 63 -7.66 -2.11 7.11
CA LYS A 63 -9.08 -2.44 7.23
C LYS A 63 -9.27 -3.06 8.61
N LYS A 64 -10.12 -2.45 9.44
CA LYS A 64 -10.57 -3.05 10.70
C LYS A 64 -11.47 -4.25 10.44
#